data_AF-A0A9D5FZG0-F1
#
_entry.id   AF-A0A9D5FZG0-F1
#
_cell.length_a   1.000
_cell.length_b   1.000
_cell.length_c   1.000
_cell.angle_alpha   90.00
_cell.angle_beta   90.00
_cell.angle_gamma   90.00
#
_symmetry.space_group_name_H-M   'P 1'
#
loop_
_entity.id
_entity.type
_entity.pdbx_description
1 polymer ?
#
loop_
_entity_poly.entity_id
_entity_poly.type
_entity_poly.pdbx_seq_one_letter_code
_entity_poly.pdbx_strand_id
1 'polypeptide(L)'
;MKTVQLMMEVHATVEFGDSPEFAVVEITQDLLERLGVLSALCKSNGLESVSVSAGPASWHREEELRITGDSLRVFGDVFWFEAYPKHGNYQIETQSVDIPALTDIAHDPGKQRDATSGLEFHDGFLIASSFPEELAARYHEVNTVSAEVA
;
A
#
# COMPACT_ATOMS: atom_id res chain seq x y z
N MET A 1 -16.87 -10.81 -1.12
CA MET A 1 -16.47 -9.42 -1.43
C MET A 1 -15.94 -9.40 -2.86
N LYS A 2 -16.18 -8.34 -3.66
CA LYS A 2 -15.44 -8.20 -4.92
C LYS A 2 -13.98 -7.90 -4.56
N THR A 3 -13.03 -8.56 -5.22
CA THR A 3 -11.62 -8.25 -5.07
C THR A 3 -11.36 -6.84 -5.58
N VAL A 4 -10.82 -5.97 -4.73
CA VAL A 4 -10.38 -4.63 -5.08
C VAL A 4 -8.86 -4.62 -4.95
N GLN A 5 -8.16 -4.07 -5.95
CA GLN A 5 -6.73 -3.84 -5.85
C GLN A 5 -6.48 -2.45 -5.29
N LEU A 6 -5.60 -2.37 -4.30
CA LEU A 6 -5.09 -1.13 -3.73
C LEU A 6 -3.69 -0.89 -4.28
N MET A 7 -3.50 0.22 -4.96
CA MET A 7 -2.21 0.73 -5.39
C MET A 7 -1.76 1.83 -4.43
N MET A 8 -0.55 1.70 -3.89
CA MET A 8 -0.03 2.62 -2.88
C MET A 8 1.24 3.26 -3.42
N GLU A 9 1.35 4.58 -3.33
CA GLU A 9 2.60 5.31 -3.61
C GLU A 9 3.71 4.82 -2.68
N VAL A 10 4.95 4.74 -3.17
CA VAL A 10 6.11 4.30 -2.40
C VAL A 10 7.20 5.36 -2.42
N HIS A 11 7.86 5.56 -1.28
CA HIS A 11 8.98 6.47 -1.15
C HIS A 11 10.12 5.84 -0.35
N ALA A 12 11.35 6.28 -0.60
CA ALA A 12 12.47 6.01 0.29
C ALA A 12 12.40 6.92 1.52
N THR A 13 12.84 6.42 2.68
CA THR A 13 12.92 7.21 3.92
C THR A 13 14.09 8.20 3.96
N VAL A 14 14.81 8.35 2.84
CA VAL A 14 15.93 9.27 2.66
C VAL A 14 15.83 9.97 1.31
N GLU A 15 16.30 11.22 1.24
CA GLU A 15 16.12 12.12 0.08
C GLU A 15 16.65 11.58 -1.26
N PHE A 16 17.73 10.81 -1.23
CA PHE A 16 18.40 10.27 -2.43
C PHE A 16 18.26 8.74 -2.54
N GLY A 17 17.31 8.16 -1.82
CA GLY A 17 17.04 6.73 -1.91
C GLY A 17 16.30 6.40 -3.20
N ASP A 18 16.69 5.30 -3.84
CA ASP A 18 15.93 4.74 -4.96
C ASP A 18 14.81 3.88 -4.39
N SER A 19 13.60 4.00 -4.92
CA SER A 19 12.44 3.28 -4.45
C SER A 19 11.59 2.77 -5.61
N PRO A 20 10.73 1.77 -5.36
CA PRO A 20 9.53 1.59 -6.17
C PRO A 20 8.76 2.91 -6.25
N GLU A 21 7.99 3.06 -7.32
CA GLU A 21 7.04 4.17 -7.43
C GLU A 21 5.71 3.80 -6.76
N PHE A 22 5.35 2.51 -6.81
CA PHE A 22 4.14 1.99 -6.20
C PHE A 22 4.31 0.56 -5.69
N ALA A 23 3.38 0.15 -4.84
CA ALA A 23 3.11 -1.23 -4.47
C ALA A 23 1.65 -1.57 -4.76
N VAL A 24 1.36 -2.84 -5.07
CA VAL A 24 -0.01 -3.32 -5.32
C VAL A 24 -0.38 -4.36 -4.27
N VAL A 25 -1.55 -4.19 -3.67
CA VAL A 25 -2.10 -5.04 -2.61
C VAL A 25 -3.47 -5.54 -3.05
N GLU A 26 -3.72 -6.83 -2.85
CA GLU A 26 -5.08 -7.36 -3.01
C GLU A 26 -5.87 -7.14 -1.71
N ILE A 27 -6.99 -6.42 -1.79
CA ILE A 27 -7.88 -6.21 -0.64
C ILE A 27 -8.77 -7.44 -0.48
N THR A 28 -8.37 -8.31 0.45
CA THR A 28 -9.10 -9.52 0.84
C THR A 28 -9.75 -9.34 2.21
N GLN A 29 -10.74 -10.17 2.51
CA GLN A 29 -11.36 -10.25 3.84
C GLN A 29 -10.29 -10.52 4.92
N ASP A 30 -9.40 -11.49 4.66
CA ASP A 30 -8.32 -11.87 5.58
C ASP A 30 -7.36 -10.72 5.89
N LEU A 31 -7.04 -9.89 4.89
CA LEU A 31 -6.22 -8.70 5.10
C LEU A 31 -6.93 -7.71 6.02
N LEU A 32 -8.20 -7.41 5.77
CA LEU A 32 -8.99 -6.47 6.59
C LEU A 32 -9.13 -6.97 8.04
N GLU A 33 -9.39 -8.26 8.23
CA GLU A 33 -9.47 -8.88 9.55
C GLU A 33 -8.12 -8.82 10.27
N ARG A 34 -7.01 -9.10 9.58
CA ARG A 34 -5.67 -8.98 10.15
C ARG A 34 -5.36 -7.53 10.56
N LEU A 35 -5.67 -6.55 9.73
CA LEU A 35 -5.50 -5.13 10.05
C LEU A 35 -6.32 -4.72 11.27
N GLY A 36 -7.58 -5.16 11.34
CA GLY A 36 -8.44 -4.92 12.49
C GLY A 36 -7.88 -5.53 13.80
N VAL A 37 -7.35 -6.75 13.74
CA VAL A 37 -6.70 -7.40 14.88
C VAL A 37 -5.44 -6.63 15.32
N LEU A 38 -4.58 -6.26 14.38
CA LEU A 38 -3.34 -5.52 14.68
C LEU A 38 -3.64 -4.13 15.25
N SER A 39 -4.61 -3.41 14.70
CA SER A 39 -5.08 -2.13 15.23
C SER A 39 -5.61 -2.25 16.67
N ALA A 40 -6.46 -3.27 16.90
CA ALA A 40 -6.97 -3.57 18.23
C ALA A 40 -5.85 -3.89 19.22
N LEU A 41 -4.83 -4.66 18.82
CA LEU A 41 -3.66 -4.98 19.65
C LEU A 41 -2.89 -3.72 20.04
N CYS A 42 -2.68 -2.78 19.11
CA CYS A 42 -2.04 -1.51 19.41
C CYS A 42 -2.82 -0.74 20.49
N LYS A 43 -4.13 -0.58 20.29
CA LYS A 43 -5.01 0.19 21.18
C LYS A 43 -5.18 -0.44 22.55
N SER A 44 -5.43 -1.75 22.61
CA SER A 44 -5.75 -2.45 23.86
C SER A 44 -4.55 -2.56 24.79
N ASN A 45 -3.33 -2.56 24.24
CA ASN A 45 -2.09 -2.71 25.00
C ASN A 45 -1.29 -1.41 25.12
N GLY A 46 -1.77 -0.30 24.56
CA GLY A 46 -1.05 0.97 24.54
C GLY A 46 0.28 0.90 23.79
N LEU A 47 0.36 0.08 22.74
CA LEU A 47 1.54 0.01 21.88
C LEU A 47 1.50 1.15 20.88
N GLU A 48 2.68 1.73 20.63
CA GLU A 48 2.85 2.75 19.59
C GLU A 48 2.54 2.16 18.20
N SER A 49 3.13 1.01 17.90
CA SER A 49 2.86 0.26 16.67
C SER A 49 3.12 -1.23 16.85
N VAL A 50 2.59 -2.03 15.93
CA VAL A 50 2.90 -3.45 15.75
C VAL A 50 3.37 -3.65 14.33
N SER A 51 4.39 -4.49 14.15
CA SER A 51 4.83 -4.95 12.84
C SER A 51 4.82 -6.48 12.75
N VAL A 52 4.55 -6.99 11.56
CA VAL A 52 4.53 -8.41 11.25
C VAL A 52 5.16 -8.64 9.89
N SER A 53 5.85 -9.77 9.71
CA SER A 53 6.37 -10.14 8.39
C SER A 53 5.20 -10.41 7.43
N ALA A 54 5.06 -9.53 6.45
CA ALA A 54 4.07 -9.54 5.38
C ALA A 54 4.41 -8.41 4.40
N GLY A 55 4.23 -8.65 3.11
CA GLY A 55 4.43 -7.65 2.05
C GLY A 55 3.17 -7.43 1.22
N PRO A 56 3.21 -6.44 0.31
CA PRO A 56 2.22 -6.32 -0.75
C PRO A 56 2.27 -7.53 -1.70
N ALA A 57 1.33 -7.60 -2.65
CA ALA A 57 1.36 -8.63 -3.68
C ALA A 57 2.54 -8.43 -4.66
N SER A 58 2.93 -7.18 -4.89
CA SER A 58 4.09 -6.82 -5.71
C SER A 58 4.59 -5.41 -5.41
N TRP A 59 5.89 -5.20 -5.55
CA TRP A 59 6.49 -3.87 -5.62
C TRP A 59 6.85 -3.49 -7.07
N HIS A 60 6.70 -2.22 -7.45
CA HIS A 60 7.31 -1.73 -8.70
C HIS A 60 8.83 -1.93 -8.66
N ARG A 61 9.43 -2.45 -9.76
CA ARG A 61 10.88 -2.72 -9.88
C ARG A 61 11.44 -3.67 -8.80
N GLU A 62 10.62 -4.59 -8.27
CA GLU A 62 11.01 -5.50 -7.19
C GLU A 62 12.30 -6.28 -7.47
N GLU A 63 12.41 -6.87 -8.66
CA GLU A 63 13.58 -7.66 -9.06
C GLU A 63 14.83 -6.79 -9.28
N GLU A 64 14.65 -5.59 -9.83
CA GLU A 64 15.73 -4.64 -10.10
C GLU A 64 16.35 -4.14 -8.79
N LEU A 65 15.50 -3.71 -7.87
CA LEU A 65 15.89 -3.18 -6.56
C LEU A 65 16.22 -4.29 -5.54
N ARG A 66 15.82 -5.54 -5.86
CA ARG A 66 16.03 -6.74 -5.05
C ARG A 66 15.52 -6.51 -3.63
N ILE A 67 14.24 -6.14 -3.56
CA ILE A 67 13.56 -5.77 -2.32
C ILE A 67 13.48 -6.99 -1.40
N THR A 68 13.71 -6.77 -0.11
CA THR A 68 13.69 -7.81 0.91
C THR A 68 13.17 -7.28 2.23
N GLY A 69 12.79 -8.20 3.13
CA GLY A 69 12.46 -7.86 4.51
C GLY A 69 11.09 -7.23 4.67
N ASP A 70 10.11 -7.67 3.88
CA ASP A 70 8.75 -7.14 3.91
C ASP A 70 8.12 -7.20 5.31
N SER A 71 7.57 -6.06 5.70
CA SER A 71 6.90 -5.87 6.98
C SER A 71 5.64 -5.03 6.77
N LEU A 72 4.54 -5.47 7.37
CA LEU A 72 3.30 -4.71 7.50
C LEU A 72 3.31 -4.06 8.88
N ARG A 73 3.24 -2.73 8.91
CA ARG A 73 3.21 -1.94 10.13
C ARG A 73 1.84 -1.32 10.35
N VAL A 74 1.37 -1.36 11.61
CA VAL A 74 0.12 -0.75 12.04
C VAL A 74 0.38 0.19 13.22
N PHE A 75 -0.04 1.45 13.08
CA PHE A 75 0.04 2.49 14.10
C PHE A 75 -1.37 3.03 14.34
N GLY A 76 -1.99 2.65 15.46
CA GLY A 76 -3.39 2.98 15.72
C GLY A 76 -4.34 2.44 14.64
N ASP A 77 -4.95 3.33 13.85
CA ASP A 77 -5.89 3.00 12.77
C ASP A 77 -5.28 3.11 11.36
N VAL A 78 -3.98 3.37 11.25
CA VAL A 78 -3.30 3.44 9.95
C VAL A 78 -2.32 2.30 9.77
N PHE A 79 -2.10 1.91 8.52
CA PHE A 79 -1.09 0.92 8.15
C PHE A 79 -0.27 1.35 6.94
N TRP A 80 0.92 0.77 6.81
CA TRP A 80 1.76 0.83 5.62
C TRP A 80 2.64 -0.41 5.53
N PHE A 81 3.19 -0.66 4.35
CA PHE A 81 4.24 -1.66 4.16
C PHE A 81 5.60 -0.98 4.16
N GLU A 82 6.59 -1.65 4.75
CA GLU A 82 7.99 -1.24 4.75
C GLU A 82 8.84 -2.41 4.23
N ALA A 83 9.92 -2.10 3.50
CA ALA A 83 10.89 -3.07 3.02
C ALA A 83 12.26 -2.41 2.79
N TYR A 84 13.24 -3.18 2.31
CA TYR A 84 14.61 -2.71 2.10
C TYR A 84 15.14 -3.12 0.72
N PRO A 85 15.66 -2.16 -0.08
CA PRO A 85 16.40 -2.49 -1.29
C PRO A 85 17.79 -3.05 -0.94
N LYS A 86 18.29 -4.04 -1.69
CA LYS A 86 19.53 -4.78 -1.36
C LYS A 86 20.76 -3.90 -1.11
N HIS A 87 20.87 -2.79 -1.84
CA HIS A 87 22.04 -1.91 -1.85
C HIS A 87 21.81 -0.60 -1.09
N GLY A 88 20.64 -0.43 -0.48
CA GLY A 88 20.31 0.73 0.35
C GLY A 88 20.51 0.45 1.83
N ASN A 89 20.96 1.47 2.58
CA ASN A 89 20.93 1.48 4.05
C ASN A 89 19.72 2.30 4.56
N TYR A 90 18.62 2.24 3.82
CA TYR A 90 17.38 2.97 4.08
C TYR A 90 16.19 2.04 3.87
N GLN A 91 15.04 2.45 4.40
CA GLN A 91 13.77 1.77 4.18
C GLN A 91 13.06 2.40 2.99
N ILE A 92 12.23 1.61 2.34
CA ILE A 92 11.15 2.10 1.50
C ILE A 92 9.84 1.86 2.23
N GLU A 93 8.90 2.80 2.10
CA GLU A 93 7.60 2.73 2.75
C GLU A 93 6.50 3.10 1.76
N THR A 94 5.36 2.42 1.86
CA THR A 94 4.15 2.85 1.16
C THR A 94 3.52 4.05 1.85
N GLN A 95 2.72 4.83 1.13
CA GLN A 95 1.79 5.78 1.71
C GLN A 95 0.93 5.09 2.78
N SER A 96 0.74 5.73 3.93
CA SER A 96 -0.11 5.18 4.99
C SER A 96 -1.58 5.23 4.60
N VAL A 97 -2.34 4.20 4.99
CA VAL A 97 -3.77 4.07 4.69
C VAL A 97 -4.58 3.91 5.97
N ASP A 98 -5.70 4.63 6.05
CA ASP A 98 -6.69 4.50 7.13
C ASP A 98 -7.47 3.18 7.02
N ILE A 99 -7.34 2.33 8.03
CA ILE A 99 -7.97 1.00 8.10
C ILE A 99 -9.50 1.10 8.10
N PRO A 100 -10.15 1.98 8.91
CA PRO A 100 -11.60 2.16 8.85
C PRO A 100 -12.09 2.58 7.47
N ALA A 101 -11.44 3.56 6.83
CA ALA A 101 -11.79 4.00 5.49
C ALA A 101 -11.70 2.83 4.51
N LEU A 102 -10.54 2.16 4.43
CA LEU A 102 -10.33 1.01 3.55
C LEU A 102 -11.39 -0.09 3.75
N THR A 103 -11.72 -0.39 5.01
CA THR A 103 -12.74 -1.37 5.37
C THR A 103 -14.11 -0.96 4.85
N ASP A 104 -14.51 0.30 5.06
CA ASP A 104 -15.74 0.88 4.53
C ASP A 104 -15.78 0.79 2.99
N ILE A 105 -14.64 1.08 2.32
CA ILE A 105 -14.54 1.00 0.86
C ILE A 105 -14.78 -0.42 0.36
N ALA A 106 -14.15 -1.40 1.00
CA ALA A 106 -14.21 -2.79 0.59
C ALA A 106 -15.63 -3.38 0.78
N HIS A 107 -16.37 -2.93 1.81
CA HIS A 107 -17.74 -3.36 2.07
C HIS A 107 -18.77 -2.66 1.19
N ASP A 108 -18.60 -1.36 0.93
CA ASP A 108 -19.50 -0.58 0.09
C ASP A 108 -18.74 0.34 -0.88
N PRO A 109 -18.30 -0.20 -2.04
CA PRO A 109 -17.54 0.56 -3.03
C PRO A 109 -18.27 1.80 -3.56
N GLY A 110 -19.61 1.83 -3.55
CA GLY A 110 -20.44 2.89 -4.14
C GLY A 110 -20.82 4.01 -3.17
N LYS A 111 -20.46 3.89 -1.89
CA LYS A 111 -20.72 4.93 -0.87
C LYS A 111 -19.94 6.20 -1.21
N GLN A 112 -20.62 7.35 -1.20
CA GLN A 112 -19.97 8.66 -1.32
C GLN A 112 -19.13 8.92 -0.06
N ARG A 113 -17.88 9.34 -0.24
CA ARG A 113 -16.90 9.49 0.85
C ARG A 113 -16.35 10.89 0.94
N ASP A 114 -15.82 11.21 2.11
CA ASP A 114 -15.08 12.44 2.35
C ASP A 114 -13.70 12.36 1.67
N ALA A 115 -13.28 13.47 1.07
CA ALA A 115 -12.00 13.62 0.36
C ALA A 115 -10.79 13.47 1.30
N THR A 116 -11.02 13.50 2.62
CA THR A 116 -9.98 13.38 3.65
C THR A 116 -9.44 11.96 3.85
N SER A 117 -10.07 10.94 3.24
CA SER A 117 -9.63 9.53 3.38
C SER A 117 -8.31 9.21 2.68
N GLY A 118 -7.84 10.06 1.75
CA GLY A 118 -6.63 9.81 0.97
C GLY A 118 -6.71 8.59 0.04
N LEU A 119 -7.93 8.10 -0.22
CA LEU A 119 -8.21 6.92 -1.04
C LEU A 119 -9.16 7.28 -2.19
N GLU A 120 -8.72 7.05 -3.42
CA GLU A 120 -9.49 7.40 -4.61
C GLU A 120 -9.59 6.23 -5.59
N PHE A 121 -10.76 6.08 -6.23
CA PHE A 121 -10.93 5.10 -7.29
C PHE A 121 -10.50 5.70 -8.63
N HIS A 122 -9.58 5.03 -9.33
CA HIS A 122 -9.16 5.38 -10.67
C HIS A 122 -8.95 4.10 -11.49
N ASP A 123 -9.57 4.01 -12.67
CA ASP A 123 -9.44 2.88 -13.61
C ASP A 123 -9.60 1.47 -12.98
N GLY A 124 -10.48 1.33 -11.99
CA GLY A 124 -10.74 0.05 -11.32
C GLY A 124 -9.78 -0.30 -10.18
N PHE A 125 -8.78 0.55 -9.91
CA PHE A 125 -7.93 0.49 -8.73
C PHE A 125 -8.43 1.45 -7.66
N LEU A 126 -8.26 1.05 -6.40
CA LEU A 126 -8.23 1.99 -5.30
C LEU A 126 -6.79 2.50 -5.17
N ILE A 127 -6.59 3.81 -5.03
CA ILE A 127 -5.26 4.43 -5.00
C ILE A 127 -5.07 5.18 -3.68
N ALA A 128 -3.96 4.92 -3.00
CA ALA A 128 -3.45 5.67 -1.86
C ALA A 128 -2.20 6.46 -2.28
N SER A 129 -2.37 7.74 -2.57
CA SER A 129 -1.28 8.62 -3.02
C SER A 129 -1.65 10.08 -2.79
N SER A 130 -0.64 10.93 -2.73
CA SER A 130 -0.84 12.38 -2.80
C SER A 130 -1.24 12.84 -4.22
N PHE A 131 -0.91 12.05 -5.25
CA PHE A 131 -1.13 12.35 -6.68
C PHE A 131 -1.70 11.12 -7.42
N PRO A 132 -2.96 10.74 -7.17
CA PRO A 132 -3.53 9.48 -7.65
C PRO A 132 -3.59 9.36 -9.18
N GLU A 133 -3.88 10.45 -9.90
CA GLU A 133 -3.90 10.46 -11.37
C GLU A 133 -2.50 10.22 -11.96
N GLU A 134 -1.46 10.80 -11.37
CA GLU A 134 -0.08 10.61 -11.82
C GLU A 134 0.38 9.18 -11.59
N LEU A 135 0.07 8.61 -10.42
CA LEU A 135 0.41 7.22 -10.09
C LEU A 135 -0.31 6.23 -11.01
N ALA A 136 -1.58 6.47 -11.32
CA ALA A 136 -2.34 5.67 -12.28
C ALA A 136 -1.71 5.71 -13.68
N ALA A 137 -1.31 6.90 -14.16
CA ALA A 137 -0.65 7.05 -15.45
C ALA A 137 0.67 6.28 -15.51
N ARG A 138 1.47 6.30 -14.43
CA ARG A 138 2.72 5.52 -14.32
C ARG A 138 2.48 4.01 -14.36
N TYR A 139 1.48 3.53 -13.61
CA TYR A 139 1.10 2.13 -13.63
C TYR A 139 0.74 1.66 -15.03
N HIS A 140 -0.05 2.44 -15.78
CA HIS A 140 -0.39 2.12 -17.16
C HIS A 140 0.84 2.15 -18.07
N GLU A 141 1.69 3.17 -17.98
CA GLU A 141 2.92 3.28 -18.79
C GLU A 141 3.77 2.00 -18.69
N VAL A 142 4.02 1.52 -17.46
CA VAL A 142 4.85 0.32 -17.21
C VAL A 142 4.18 -0.97 -17.71
N ASN A 143 2.88 -1.12 -17.51
CA ASN A 143 2.16 -2.35 -17.84
C ASN A 143 1.73 -2.44 -19.32
N THR A 144 1.62 -1.31 -20.02
CA THR A 144 1.33 -1.31 -21.46
C THR A 144 2.58 -1.65 -22.28
N VAL A 145 3.76 -1.14 -21.87
CA VAL A 145 5.05 -1.44 -22.51
C VAL A 145 5.40 -2.94 -22.38
N SER A 146 5.02 -3.58 -21.28
CA SER A 146 5.26 -5.02 -21.08
C SER A 146 4.43 -5.92 -22.01
N ALA A 147 3.29 -5.43 -22.53
CA ALA A 147 2.42 -6.20 -23.43
C ALA A 147 2.85 -6.12 -24.91
N GLU A 148 3.64 -5.11 -25.30
CA GLU A 148 4.11 -4.95 -26.69
C GLU A 148 5.46 -5.66 -26.96
N VAL A 149 6.14 -6.13 -25.92
CA VAL A 149 7.47 -6.77 -26.01
C VAL A 149 7.41 -8.30 -25.74
N ALA A 150 6.21 -8.85 -25.49
CA ALA A 150 5.95 -10.28 -25.28
C ALA A 150 5.41 -10.95 -26.55
#